data_AF-A0A3D1MC83-F1
#
_entry.id   AF-A0A3D1MC83-F1
#
_cell.length_a   1.000
_cell.length_b   1.000
_cell.length_c   1.000
_cell.angle_alpha   90.00
_cell.angle_beta   90.00
_cell.angle_gamma   90.00
#
_symmetry.space_group_name_H-M   'P 1'
#
loop_
_entity.id
_entity.type
_entity.pdbx_description
1 polymer ?
#
loop_
_entity_poly.entity_id
_entity_poly.type
_entity_poly.pdbx_seq_one_letter_code
_entity_poly.pdbx_strand_id
1 'polypeptide(L)' 'AMRNKERSFLIITHYQRLLDYIEPDFVHVMYNGKIVKSGDKSLAKELEEKGYDWIKEEVS' A
#
# COMPACT_ATOMS: atom_id res chain seq x y z
N ALA A 1 0.59 23.72 1.24
CA ALA A 1 0.35 22.34 1.69
C ALA A 1 -0.59 21.66 0.71
N MET A 2 -0.23 20.49 0.17
CA MET A 2 -1.07 19.76 -0.82
C MET A 2 -2.20 18.93 -0.18
N ARG A 3 -2.13 18.65 1.13
CA ARG A 3 -3.20 17.99 1.90
C ARG A 3 -4.33 18.98 2.22
N ASN A 4 -5.55 18.66 1.77
CA ASN A 4 -6.80 19.38 2.06
C ASN A 4 -7.90 18.31 2.30
N LYS A 5 -8.85 18.56 3.21
CA LYS A 5 -10.01 17.69 3.47
C LYS A 5 -10.91 17.45 2.25
N GLU A 6 -10.90 18.36 1.28
CA GLU A 6 -11.69 18.24 0.03
C GLU A 6 -10.95 17.50 -1.09
N ARG A 7 -9.72 17.03 -0.84
CA ARG A 7 -8.86 16.41 -1.85
C ARG A 7 -8.32 15.06 -1.38
N SER A 8 -8.57 14.03 -2.18
CA SER A 8 -7.99 12.70 -1.99
C SER A 8 -6.94 12.42 -3.06
N PHE A 9 -5.98 11.56 -2.73
CA PHE A 9 -4.93 11.12 -3.63
C PHE A 9 -4.94 9.59 -3.68
N LEU A 10 -4.88 9.04 -4.89
CA LEU A 10 -4.60 7.64 -5.12
C LEU A 10 -3.21 7.53 -5.75
N ILE A 11 -2.32 6.83 -5.06
CA ILE A 11 -0.95 6.63 -5.50
C ILE A 11 -0.80 5.15 -5.82
N ILE A 12 -0.49 4.84 -7.08
CA ILE A 12 -0.23 3.47 -7.53
C ILE A 12 1.28 3.34 -7.69
N THR A 13 1.89 2.47 -6.89
CA THR A 13 3.33 2.21 -6.93
C THR A 13 3.61 0.74 -6.64
N HIS A 14 4.65 0.21 -7.29
CA HIS A 14 5.29 -1.06 -6.93
C HIS A 14 6.59 -0.85 -6.15
N TYR A 15 7.05 0.39 -6.00
CA TYR A 15 8.21 0.76 -5.19
C TYR A 15 7.79 1.40 -3.87
N GLN A 16 8.28 0.84 -2.78
CA GLN A 16 7.98 1.31 -1.43
C GLN A 16 8.71 2.61 -1.05
N ARG A 17 9.79 2.98 -1.74
CA ARG A 17 10.55 4.23 -1.52
C ARG A 17 9.69 5.49 -1.55
N LEU A 18 8.55 5.46 -2.24
CA LEU A 18 7.63 6.60 -2.27
C LEU A 18 6.97 6.85 -0.91
N LEU A 19 6.81 5.81 -0.10
CA LEU A 19 6.19 5.85 1.23
C LEU A 19 7.09 6.49 2.28
N ASP A 20 8.40 6.58 2.02
CA ASP A 20 9.35 7.36 2.83
C ASP A 20 9.08 8.87 2.76
N TYR A 21 8.51 9.33 1.63
CA TYR A 21 8.23 10.74 1.38
C TYR A 21 6.77 11.12 1.60
N ILE A 22 5.86 10.14 1.53
CA ILE A 22 4.42 10.35 1.65
C ILE A 22 3.87 9.32 2.61
N GLU A 23 3.33 9.78 3.74
CA GLU A 23 2.60 8.93 4.67
C GLU A 23 1.18 8.70 4.13
N PRO A 24 0.81 7.46 3.74
CA PRO A 24 -0.53 7.16 3.29
C PRO A 24 -1.46 6.98 4.49
N ASP A 25 -2.73 7.35 4.31
CA ASP A 25 -3.77 7.06 5.30
C ASP A 25 -4.26 5.60 5.15
N PHE A 26 -4.24 5.07 3.92
CA PHE A 26 -4.63 3.69 3.59
C PHE A 26 -3.65 3.08 2.57
N VAL A 27 -3.35 1.80 2.73
CA VAL A 27 -2.55 0.98 1.81
C VAL A 27 -3.40 -0.19 1.34
N HIS A 28 -3.48 -0.38 0.02
CA HIS A 28 -4.21 -1.49 -0.60
C HIS A 28 -3.25 -2.30 -1.48
N VAL A 29 -3.23 -3.61 -1.30
CA VAL A 29 -2.45 -4.55 -2.12
C VAL A 29 -3.37 -5.17 -3.15
N MET A 30 -2.98 -5.06 -4.42
CA MET A 30 -3.73 -5.62 -5.54
C MET A 30 -3.01 -6.85 -6.10
N TYR A 31 -3.76 -7.93 -6.30
CA TYR A 31 -3.28 -9.17 -6.92
C TYR A 31 -4.40 -9.79 -7.76
N ASN A 32 -4.07 -10.29 -8.96
CA ASN A 32 -5.03 -10.83 -9.93
C ASN A 32 -6.29 -9.96 -10.14
N GLY A 33 -6.09 -8.64 -10.25
CA GLY A 33 -7.16 -7.67 -10.51
C GLY A 33 -8.10 -7.41 -9.33
N LYS A 34 -7.77 -7.89 -8.12
CA LYS A 34 -8.56 -7.67 -6.90
C LYS A 34 -7.71 -7.07 -5.80
N ILE A 35 -8.33 -6.27 -4.92
CA ILE A 35 -7.71 -5.86 -3.67
C ILE A 35 -7.75 -7.07 -2.74
N VAL A 36 -6.57 -7.57 -2.37
CA VAL A 36 -6.44 -8.78 -1.56
C VAL A 36 -6.10 -8.47 -0.10
N LYS A 37 -5.49 -7.32 0.15
CA LYS A 37 -5.20 -6.85 1.52
C LYS A 37 -5.33 -5.34 1.60
N SER A 38 -5.82 -4.86 2.73
CA SER A 38 -5.93 -3.44 3.04
C SER A 38 -5.43 -3.20 4.45
N GLY A 39 -4.78 -2.08 4.68
CA GLY A 39 -4.25 -1.70 5.98
C GLY A 39 -3.86 -0.24 6.01
N ASP A 40 -3.22 0.18 7.10
CA ASP A 40 -2.59 1.48 7.20
C ASP A 40 -1.13 1.40 6.72
N LYS A 41 -0.33 2.44 7.01
CA LYS A 41 1.10 2.48 6.68
C LYS A 41 1.93 1.31 7.24
N SER A 42 1.46 0.60 8.27
CA SER A 42 2.19 -0.57 8.81
C SER A 42 2.22 -1.73 7.81
N LEU A 43 1.15 -1.90 7.02
CA LEU A 43 1.10 -2.91 5.96
C LEU A 43 2.20 -2.69 4.92
N ALA A 44 2.47 -1.43 4.59
CA ALA A 44 3.55 -1.07 3.70
C ALA A 44 4.94 -1.49 4.22
N LYS A 45 5.19 -1.32 5.53
CA LYS A 45 6.44 -1.74 6.18
C LYS A 45 6.57 -3.26 6.22
N GLU A 46 5.47 -3.97 6.49
CA GLU A 46 5.46 -5.43 6.49
C GLU A 46 5.78 -6.00 5.11
N LEU A 47 5.28 -5.38 4.04
CA LEU A 47 5.62 -5.74 2.66
C LEU A 47 7.08 -5.47 2.32
N GLU A 48 7.74 -4.51 2.98
CA GLU A 48 9.16 -4.24 2.82
C GLU A 48 10.01 -5.33 3.45
N GLU A 49 9.67 -5.70 4.69
CA GLU A 49 10.40 -6.69 5.47
C GLU A 49 10.24 -8.11 4.92
N LYS A 50 9.02 -8.48 4.51
CA LYS A 50 8.66 -9.85 4.11
C LYS A 50 8.56 -10.04 2.59
N GLY A 51 8.66 -8.97 1.81
CA GLY A 51 8.35 -8.99 0.38
C GLY A 51 6.86 -9.23 0.10
N TYR A 52 6.53 -9.66 -1.12
CA TYR A 52 5.15 -9.85 -1.58
C TYR A 52 4.67 -11.32 -1.55
N ASP A 53 5.55 -12.27 -1.23
CA ASP A 53 5.24 -13.69 -1.45
C ASP A 53 4.19 -14.22 -0.47
N TRP A 54 4.21 -13.76 0.79
CA TRP A 54 3.21 -14.12 1.79
C TRP A 54 1.78 -13.65 1.43
N ILE A 55 1.64 -12.56 0.66
CA ILE A 55 0.33 -12.11 0.14
C ILE A 55 -0.20 -13.12 -0.88
N LYS A 56 0.66 -13.71 -1.71
CA LYS A 56 0.24 -14.69 -2.71
C LYS A 56 -0.24 -15.98 -2.05
N GLU A 57 0.39 -16.38 -0.94
CA GLU A 57 0.00 -17.55 -0.14
C GLU A 57 -1.38 -17.36 0.51
N GLU A 58 -1.72 -16.16 1.01
CA GLU A 58 -3.03 -15.89 1.59
C GLU A 58 -4.20 -15.92 0.57
N VAL A 59 -3.89 -15.78 -0.72
CA VAL A 59 -4.89 -15.63 -1.79
C VAL A 59 -5.03 -16.89 -2.66
N SER A 60 -4.09 -17.83 -2.54
CA SER A 60 -4.08 -19.11 -3.28
C SER A 60 -4.95 -20.16 -2.58
#